data_AF-A0A740B2M0-F1
#
_entry.id   AF-A0A740B2M0-F1
#
_cell.length_a   1.000
_cell.length_b   1.000
_cell.length_c   1.000
_cell.angle_alpha   90.00
_cell.angle_beta   90.00
_cell.angle_gamma   90.00
#
_symmetry.space_group_name_H-M   'P 1'
#
loop_
_entity.id
_entity.type
_entity.pdbx_description
1 polymer ?
#
loop_
_entity_poly.entity_id
_entity_poly.type
_entity_poly.pdbx_seq_one_letter_code
_entity_poly.pdbx_strand_id
1 'polypeptide(L)'
;MLEFHNVPLKTILRRAIMSLPTNFNDILRFFEKDYDTAKEDNALSARGQFLQLYPLNHLKKMTLDDYVIGKGTASFCACVEVKTRTWANMQGATALKFGIYYGKSKSDPTVRYRFTQKFGDDDSTNKEVFANVKDALLDLIQSGKELDFRAIDENPLSQMFKAKILSLYFPEHFINICSKDHLKEIAMEMGIKEQQFISKYQHLLFKKKLEHKITRNWSNPKYMSFLY
;
A
#
# COMPACT_ATOMS: atom_id res chain seq x y z
N MET A 1 -33.02 3.05 -4.17
CA MET A 1 -31.72 2.40 -3.94
C MET A 1 -30.71 3.08 -4.84
N LEU A 2 -29.97 4.06 -4.32
CA LEU A 2 -28.89 4.74 -5.05
C LEU A 2 -27.62 4.54 -4.23
N GLU A 3 -26.63 3.95 -4.89
CA GLU A 3 -25.33 3.57 -4.36
C GLU A 3 -24.48 4.81 -4.06
N PHE A 4 -24.00 4.93 -2.82
CA PHE A 4 -22.94 5.87 -2.46
C PHE A 4 -21.59 5.23 -2.77
N HIS A 5 -21.19 5.27 -4.04
CA HIS A 5 -19.82 4.94 -4.45
C HIS A 5 -19.00 6.21 -4.66
N ASN A 6 -17.84 6.25 -4.01
CA ASN A 6 -16.71 7.17 -4.25
C ASN A 6 -17.07 8.65 -4.39
N VAL A 7 -17.11 9.33 -3.24
CA VAL A 7 -17.15 10.78 -3.18
C VAL A 7 -15.71 11.24 -2.95
N PRO A 8 -14.95 11.68 -3.97
CA PRO A 8 -13.54 12.10 -3.80
C PRO A 8 -13.45 13.37 -2.94
N LEU A 9 -12.27 13.62 -2.34
CA LEU A 9 -11.93 14.79 -1.51
C LEU A 9 -12.50 16.13 -2.01
N LYS A 10 -12.63 16.29 -3.34
CA LYS A 10 -13.36 17.40 -4.00
C LYS A 10 -14.75 17.67 -3.45
N THR A 11 -15.46 16.69 -2.91
CA THR A 11 -16.84 16.86 -2.42
C THR A 11 -16.90 17.11 -0.92
N ILE A 12 -15.97 16.58 -0.12
CA ILE A 12 -15.87 16.93 1.30
C ILE A 12 -15.45 18.40 1.43
N LEU A 13 -14.47 18.83 0.63
CA LEU A 13 -14.08 20.25 0.53
C LEU A 13 -15.15 21.12 -0.14
N ARG A 14 -15.88 20.65 -1.18
CA ARG A 14 -16.97 21.46 -1.79
C ARG A 14 -18.25 21.54 -0.95
N ARG A 15 -18.59 20.52 -0.15
CA ARG A 15 -19.75 20.59 0.75
C ARG A 15 -19.48 21.46 1.98
N ALA A 16 -18.23 21.53 2.43
CA ALA A 16 -17.81 22.48 3.46
C ALA A 16 -17.87 23.97 3.01
N ILE A 17 -18.04 24.23 1.71
CA ILE A 17 -18.06 25.60 1.16
C ILE A 17 -19.48 26.18 1.03
N MET A 18 -20.57 25.41 1.27
CA MET A 18 -21.93 25.91 0.99
C MET A 18 -22.94 25.97 2.15
N SER A 19 -22.56 25.73 3.41
CA SER A 19 -23.28 26.31 4.56
C SER A 19 -22.52 26.16 5.88
N LEU A 20 -22.29 27.30 6.53
CA LEU A 20 -21.65 27.54 7.84
C LEU A 20 -20.11 27.50 7.88
N PRO A 21 -19.46 28.47 8.57
CA PRO A 21 -18.01 28.52 8.71
C PRO A 21 -17.57 27.51 9.77
N THR A 22 -17.61 26.22 9.46
CA THR A 22 -16.92 25.20 10.26
C THR A 22 -15.44 25.25 9.88
N ASN A 23 -14.60 25.70 10.81
CA ASN A 23 -13.16 25.73 10.57
C ASN A 23 -12.65 24.29 10.35
N PHE A 24 -11.47 24.10 9.75
CA PHE A 24 -10.94 22.77 9.42
C PHE A 24 -10.92 21.78 10.62
N ASN A 25 -10.76 22.26 11.86
CA ASN A 25 -10.84 21.39 13.04
C ASN A 25 -12.24 20.83 13.25
N ASP A 26 -13.29 21.59 12.94
CA ASP A 26 -14.67 21.14 13.13
C ASP A 26 -15.02 20.04 12.12
N ILE A 27 -14.52 20.15 10.88
CA ILE A 27 -14.63 19.09 9.86
C ILE A 27 -13.97 17.80 10.36
N LEU A 28 -12.76 17.90 10.93
CA LEU A 28 -12.04 16.76 11.47
C LEU A 28 -12.74 16.13 12.68
N ARG A 29 -13.31 16.93 13.58
CA ARG A 29 -14.07 16.45 14.74
C ARG A 29 -15.37 15.77 14.32
N PHE A 30 -16.04 16.33 13.32
CA PHE A 30 -17.25 15.73 12.76
C PHE A 30 -16.93 14.37 12.13
N PHE A 31 -15.90 14.30 11.29
CA PHE A 31 -15.42 13.03 10.73
C PHE A 31 -15.06 12.02 11.82
N GLU A 32 -14.34 12.45 12.86
CA GLU A 32 -13.94 11.57 13.97
C GLU A 32 -15.15 11.00 14.73
N LYS A 33 -16.20 11.80 14.93
CA LYS A 33 -17.41 11.36 15.62
C LYS A 33 -18.20 10.31 14.81
N ASP A 34 -18.22 10.47 13.49
CA ASP A 34 -18.99 9.62 12.58
C ASP A 34 -18.15 8.45 12.02
N TYR A 35 -16.87 8.38 12.35
CA TYR A 35 -15.97 7.35 11.85
C TYR A 35 -16.30 5.99 12.47
N ASP A 36 -16.61 5.02 11.61
CA ASP A 36 -16.80 3.63 11.98
C ASP A 36 -15.48 2.99 12.42
N THR A 37 -15.29 2.87 13.74
CA THR A 37 -14.09 2.32 14.36
C THR A 37 -13.85 0.85 13.99
N ALA A 38 -14.89 0.10 13.60
CA ALA A 38 -14.73 -1.28 13.17
C ALA A 38 -13.83 -1.39 11.93
N LYS A 39 -13.80 -0.37 11.06
CA LYS A 39 -12.87 -0.33 9.91
C LYS A 39 -11.42 -0.25 10.35
N GLU A 40 -11.15 0.57 11.36
CA GLU A 40 -9.82 0.73 11.96
C GLU A 40 -9.38 -0.54 12.67
N ASP A 41 -10.25 -1.13 13.50
CA ASP A 41 -9.97 -2.39 14.20
C ASP A 41 -9.67 -3.53 13.22
N ASN A 42 -10.47 -3.66 12.17
CA ASN A 42 -10.26 -4.67 11.13
C ASN A 42 -8.95 -4.46 10.35
N ALA A 43 -8.57 -3.21 10.08
CA ALA A 43 -7.32 -2.88 9.40
C ALA A 43 -6.10 -3.20 10.29
N LEU A 44 -6.16 -2.82 11.57
CA LEU A 44 -5.11 -3.09 12.55
C LEU A 44 -4.95 -4.58 12.82
N SER A 45 -6.06 -5.30 12.99
CA SER A 45 -6.07 -6.77 13.16
C SER A 45 -5.47 -7.48 11.95
N ALA A 46 -5.88 -7.11 10.73
CA ALA A 46 -5.33 -7.68 9.50
C ALA A 46 -3.82 -7.45 9.36
N ARG A 47 -3.34 -6.24 9.70
CA ARG A 47 -1.89 -5.95 9.72
C ARG A 47 -1.17 -6.79 10.77
N GLY A 48 -1.73 -6.90 11.98
CA GLY A 48 -1.15 -7.70 13.06
C GLY A 48 -0.98 -9.17 12.67
N GLN A 49 -2.03 -9.78 12.12
CA GLN A 49 -2.00 -11.17 11.63
C GLN A 49 -0.95 -11.36 10.53
N PHE A 50 -0.84 -10.40 9.59
CA PHE A 50 0.20 -10.44 8.56
C PHE A 50 1.61 -10.44 9.15
N LEU A 51 1.89 -9.57 10.13
CA LEU A 51 3.20 -9.47 10.77
C LEU A 51 3.56 -10.67 11.65
N GLN A 52 2.55 -11.39 12.17
CA GLN A 52 2.76 -12.66 12.87
C GLN A 52 3.18 -13.77 11.90
N LEU A 53 2.58 -13.84 10.71
CA LEU A 53 2.91 -14.84 9.70
C LEU A 53 4.23 -14.54 9.00
N TYR A 54 4.48 -13.26 8.70
CA TYR A 54 5.65 -12.80 7.95
C TYR A 54 6.39 -11.69 8.69
N PRO A 55 7.01 -11.98 9.84
CA PRO A 55 7.92 -11.03 10.47
C PRO A 55 9.17 -10.82 9.60
N LEU A 56 9.85 -9.67 9.77
CA LEU A 56 11.00 -9.29 8.94
C LEU A 56 12.11 -10.36 8.87
N ASN A 57 12.35 -11.07 9.98
CA ASN A 57 13.36 -12.14 10.05
C ASN A 57 12.96 -13.41 9.27
N HIS A 58 11.66 -13.60 8.99
CA HIS A 58 11.16 -14.72 8.21
C HIS A 58 11.34 -14.51 6.70
N LEU A 59 11.36 -13.26 6.23
CA LEU A 59 11.44 -12.94 4.79
C LEU A 59 12.62 -13.59 4.07
N LYS A 60 13.78 -13.69 4.74
CA LYS A 60 14.99 -14.33 4.18
C LYS A 60 14.82 -15.83 3.93
N LYS A 61 13.95 -16.48 4.73
CA LYS A 61 13.72 -17.93 4.75
C LYS A 61 12.58 -18.38 3.83
N MET A 62 11.82 -17.45 3.25
CA MET A 62 10.70 -17.79 2.38
C MET A 62 11.17 -18.59 1.16
N THR A 63 10.43 -19.67 0.87
CA THR A 63 10.53 -20.39 -0.39
C THR A 63 9.67 -19.72 -1.47
N LEU A 64 9.80 -20.17 -2.72
CA LEU A 64 8.98 -19.70 -3.83
C LEU A 64 7.48 -19.89 -3.55
N ASP A 65 7.10 -21.04 -2.98
CA ASP A 65 5.70 -21.36 -2.69
C ASP A 65 5.15 -20.61 -1.47
N ASP A 66 6.01 -20.28 -0.50
CA ASP A 66 5.65 -19.35 0.59
C ASP A 66 5.41 -17.94 0.05
N TYR A 67 5.97 -17.59 -1.11
CA TYR A 67 5.88 -16.25 -1.70
C TYR A 67 4.68 -16.07 -2.63
N VAL A 68 4.54 -16.92 -3.65
CA VAL A 68 3.69 -16.62 -4.82
C VAL A 68 2.18 -16.64 -4.53
N ILE A 69 1.45 -15.73 -5.16
CA ILE A 69 -0.01 -15.81 -5.24
C ILE A 69 -0.46 -16.84 -6.29
N GLY A 70 -1.67 -17.38 -6.12
CA GLY A 70 -2.38 -18.19 -7.13
C GLY A 70 -2.34 -19.70 -6.91
N LYS A 71 -1.67 -20.18 -5.85
CA LYS A 71 -1.65 -21.59 -5.42
C LYS A 71 -2.83 -21.97 -4.50
N GLY A 72 -3.66 -21.02 -4.10
CA GLY A 72 -4.74 -21.24 -3.12
C GLY A 72 -4.27 -21.34 -1.66
N THR A 73 -3.00 -21.06 -1.39
CA THR A 73 -2.40 -21.04 -0.05
C THR A 73 -2.38 -19.63 0.54
N ALA A 74 -2.17 -19.52 1.86
CA ALA A 74 -1.93 -18.26 2.56
C ALA A 74 -0.48 -17.76 2.40
N SER A 75 0.03 -17.76 1.16
CA SER A 75 1.37 -17.27 0.82
C SER A 75 1.51 -15.76 1.07
N PHE A 76 2.75 -15.27 1.04
CA PHE A 76 3.11 -13.88 1.28
C PHE A 76 2.30 -12.92 0.39
N CYS A 77 2.35 -13.09 -0.93
CA CYS A 77 1.62 -12.22 -1.86
C CYS A 77 0.10 -12.31 -1.67
N ALA A 78 -0.43 -13.51 -1.37
CA ALA A 78 -1.85 -13.68 -1.07
C ALA A 78 -2.26 -12.94 0.22
N CYS A 79 -1.42 -12.97 1.25
CA CYS A 79 -1.64 -12.23 2.48
C CYS A 79 -1.54 -10.70 2.26
N VAL A 80 -0.51 -10.25 1.54
CA VAL A 80 -0.31 -8.84 1.20
C VAL A 80 -1.50 -8.29 0.40
N GLU A 81 -2.04 -9.02 -0.58
CA GLU A 81 -3.15 -8.53 -1.40
C GLU A 81 -4.52 -8.71 -0.74
N VAL A 82 -4.84 -9.93 -0.31
CA VAL A 82 -6.20 -10.30 0.10
C VAL A 82 -6.39 -10.07 1.59
N LYS A 83 -5.50 -10.61 2.43
CA LYS A 83 -5.68 -10.62 3.89
C LYS A 83 -5.51 -9.23 4.50
N THR A 84 -4.71 -8.37 3.89
CA THR A 84 -4.52 -6.99 4.36
C THR A 84 -5.30 -5.96 3.53
N ARG A 85 -6.33 -6.36 2.78
CA ARG A 85 -7.12 -5.42 1.95
C ARG A 85 -7.73 -4.27 2.75
N THR A 86 -8.18 -4.53 3.98
CA THR A 86 -8.69 -3.53 4.92
C THR A 86 -7.63 -2.52 5.35
N TRP A 87 -6.35 -2.92 5.39
CA TRP A 87 -5.23 -2.02 5.66
C TRP A 87 -4.96 -1.07 4.49
N ALA A 88 -4.88 -1.59 3.26
CA ALA A 88 -4.74 -0.78 2.05
C ALA A 88 -5.14 -1.58 0.81
N ASN A 89 -5.85 -0.96 -0.12
CA ASN A 89 -6.22 -1.63 -1.36
C ASN A 89 -5.10 -1.52 -2.42
N MET A 90 -4.82 -2.63 -3.10
CA MET A 90 -3.88 -2.71 -4.23
C MET A 90 -4.50 -3.33 -5.50
N GLN A 91 -5.83 -3.22 -5.61
CA GLN A 91 -6.57 -3.52 -6.83
C GLN A 91 -6.21 -2.52 -7.94
N GLY A 92 -6.38 -2.94 -9.20
CA GLY A 92 -6.03 -2.13 -10.38
C GLY A 92 -4.72 -2.53 -11.08
N ALA A 93 -3.98 -3.49 -10.53
CA ALA A 93 -2.78 -4.06 -11.13
C ALA A 93 -2.88 -5.59 -11.23
N THR A 94 -2.30 -6.18 -12.29
CA THR A 94 -2.29 -7.64 -12.50
C THR A 94 -1.31 -8.33 -11.56
N ALA A 95 -1.33 -9.67 -11.50
CA ALA A 95 -0.40 -10.46 -10.68
C ALA A 95 1.09 -10.24 -11.04
N LEU A 96 1.38 -9.65 -12.21
CA LEU A 96 2.74 -9.22 -12.59
C LEU A 96 3.35 -8.23 -11.57
N LYS A 97 2.52 -7.54 -10.78
CA LYS A 97 2.95 -6.62 -9.73
C LYS A 97 3.86 -7.25 -8.67
N PHE A 98 3.79 -8.57 -8.51
CA PHE A 98 4.58 -9.37 -7.56
C PHE A 98 5.92 -9.86 -8.12
N GLY A 99 6.25 -9.56 -9.38
CA GLY A 99 7.46 -10.05 -10.04
C GLY A 99 7.33 -11.49 -10.53
N ILE A 100 6.89 -12.43 -9.68
CA ILE A 100 6.58 -13.82 -10.01
C ILE A 100 5.27 -14.28 -9.35
N TYR A 101 4.46 -15.06 -10.07
CA TYR A 101 3.18 -15.58 -9.61
C TYR A 101 2.85 -16.94 -10.23
N TYR A 102 1.87 -17.67 -9.69
CA TYR A 102 1.36 -18.92 -10.26
C TYR A 102 -0.03 -18.70 -10.86
N GLY A 103 -0.21 -18.95 -12.16
CA GLY A 103 -1.50 -18.73 -12.80
C GLY A 103 -1.49 -18.79 -14.32
N LYS A 104 -2.57 -18.29 -14.91
CA LYS A 104 -2.76 -18.13 -16.36
C LYS A 104 -2.51 -16.69 -16.81
N SER A 105 -2.34 -16.48 -18.11
CA SER A 105 -2.39 -15.16 -18.74
C SER A 105 -3.59 -15.06 -19.68
N LYS A 106 -3.85 -13.87 -20.26
CA LYS A 106 -4.89 -13.72 -21.28
C LYS A 106 -4.57 -14.50 -22.56
N SER A 107 -3.29 -14.61 -22.91
CA SER A 107 -2.80 -15.27 -24.12
C SER A 107 -2.48 -16.75 -23.93
N ASP A 108 -2.35 -17.22 -22.70
CA ASP A 108 -1.96 -18.59 -22.38
C ASP A 108 -2.76 -19.10 -21.15
N PRO A 109 -3.73 -20.01 -21.36
CA PRO A 109 -4.60 -20.51 -20.29
C PRO A 109 -3.92 -21.51 -19.37
N THR A 110 -2.71 -21.98 -19.69
CA THR A 110 -1.98 -22.96 -18.89
C THR A 110 -1.65 -22.40 -17.51
N VAL A 111 -1.90 -23.15 -16.45
CA VAL A 111 -1.56 -22.73 -15.09
C VAL A 111 -0.11 -23.12 -14.79
N ARG A 112 0.77 -22.13 -14.68
CA ARG A 112 2.20 -22.31 -14.36
C ARG A 112 2.76 -21.08 -13.64
N TYR A 113 4.01 -21.18 -13.18
CA TYR A 113 4.74 -19.98 -12.73
C TYR A 113 4.95 -19.05 -13.93
N ARG A 114 4.83 -17.76 -13.67
CA ARG A 114 4.98 -16.67 -14.63
C ARG A 114 5.64 -15.51 -13.94
N PHE A 115 6.48 -14.79 -14.66
CA PHE A 115 7.22 -13.67 -14.10
C PHE A 115 7.34 -12.52 -15.09
N THR A 116 7.75 -11.37 -14.56
CA THR A 116 8.10 -10.21 -15.38
C THR A 116 9.57 -10.28 -15.77
N GLN A 117 9.89 -9.84 -16.99
CA GLN A 117 11.26 -9.77 -17.51
C GLN A 117 12.22 -8.88 -16.68
N LYS A 118 11.72 -8.14 -15.68
CA LYS A 118 12.54 -7.39 -14.72
C LYS A 118 13.37 -8.28 -13.78
N PHE A 119 12.96 -9.54 -13.60
CA PHE A 119 13.55 -10.43 -12.60
C PHE A 119 14.20 -11.69 -13.21
N GLY A 120 14.19 -11.81 -14.53
CA GLY A 120 14.82 -12.90 -15.28
C GLY A 120 14.31 -12.89 -16.72
N ASP A 121 14.90 -13.74 -17.53
CA ASP A 121 14.63 -13.92 -18.95
C ASP A 121 13.99 -15.28 -19.26
N ASP A 122 13.78 -15.58 -20.55
CA ASP A 122 13.16 -16.81 -20.99
C ASP A 122 14.00 -18.07 -20.67
N ASP A 123 15.30 -17.90 -20.40
CA ASP A 123 16.22 -18.98 -20.00
C ASP A 123 16.29 -19.15 -18.47
N SER A 124 15.76 -18.19 -17.71
CA SER A 124 15.80 -18.19 -16.25
C SER A 124 14.86 -19.22 -15.63
N THR A 125 15.33 -19.93 -14.62
CA THR A 125 14.49 -20.82 -13.82
C THR A 125 13.61 -20.02 -12.85
N ASN A 126 12.45 -20.57 -12.46
CA ASN A 126 11.59 -19.95 -11.46
C ASN A 126 12.29 -19.69 -10.10
N LYS A 127 13.32 -20.49 -9.78
CA LYS A 127 14.10 -20.32 -8.54
C LYS A 127 15.03 -19.11 -8.62
N GLU A 128 15.71 -18.90 -9.74
CA GLU A 128 16.57 -17.74 -9.97
C GLU A 128 15.74 -16.45 -9.99
N VAL A 129 14.62 -16.46 -10.72
CA VAL A 129 13.70 -15.33 -10.75
C VAL A 129 13.21 -14.99 -9.34
N PHE A 130 12.84 -16.00 -8.55
CA PHE A 130 12.42 -15.79 -7.18
C PHE A 130 13.54 -15.26 -6.29
N ALA A 131 14.78 -15.72 -6.47
CA ALA A 131 15.92 -15.16 -5.75
C ALA A 131 16.04 -13.66 -6.01
N ASN A 132 15.96 -13.23 -7.26
CA ASN A 132 16.00 -11.82 -7.65
C ASN A 132 14.84 -11.00 -7.04
N VAL A 133 13.62 -11.57 -7.04
CA VAL A 133 12.44 -10.93 -6.42
C VAL A 133 12.61 -10.83 -4.90
N LYS A 134 13.15 -11.87 -4.25
CA LYS A 134 13.38 -11.89 -2.81
C LYS A 134 14.45 -10.90 -2.41
N ASP A 135 15.52 -10.78 -3.17
CA ASP A 135 16.59 -9.80 -2.93
C ASP A 135 16.03 -8.39 -3.06
N ALA A 136 15.26 -8.10 -4.12
CA ALA A 136 14.56 -6.82 -4.25
C ALA A 136 13.59 -6.53 -3.09
N LEU A 137 12.90 -7.55 -2.56
CA LEU A 137 12.05 -7.39 -1.37
C LEU A 137 12.88 -7.03 -0.13
N LEU A 138 14.01 -7.70 0.09
CA LEU A 138 14.88 -7.43 1.24
C LEU A 138 15.52 -6.05 1.14
N ASP A 139 15.94 -5.63 -0.06
CA ASP A 139 16.48 -4.30 -0.33
C ASP A 139 15.43 -3.21 -0.11
N LEU A 140 14.17 -3.44 -0.52
CA LEU A 140 13.06 -2.53 -0.26
C LEU A 140 12.85 -2.34 1.25
N ILE A 141 12.91 -3.43 2.03
CA ILE A 141 12.79 -3.37 3.48
C ILE A 141 13.94 -2.56 4.09
N GLN A 142 15.17 -2.76 3.63
CA GLN A 142 16.32 -2.01 4.13
C GLN A 142 16.22 -0.52 3.80
N SER A 143 15.95 -0.20 2.53
CA SER A 143 15.76 1.18 2.06
C SER A 143 14.61 1.88 2.79
N GLY A 144 13.54 1.14 3.12
CA GLY A 144 12.41 1.61 3.91
C GLY A 144 12.79 2.01 5.33
N LYS A 145 13.69 1.27 5.99
CA LYS A 145 14.19 1.61 7.33
C LYS A 145 15.07 2.87 7.31
N GLU A 146 15.87 3.01 6.26
CA GLU A 146 16.81 4.12 6.09
C GLU A 146 16.14 5.38 5.53
N LEU A 147 14.89 5.26 5.07
CA LEU A 147 14.16 6.30 4.34
C LEU A 147 14.92 6.75 3.08
N ASP A 148 15.63 5.84 2.42
CA ASP A 148 16.26 6.10 1.14
C ASP A 148 15.20 6.07 0.02
N PHE A 149 14.55 7.21 -0.20
CA PHE A 149 13.50 7.36 -1.19
C PHE A 149 13.96 7.07 -2.62
N ARG A 150 15.25 7.29 -2.92
CA ARG A 150 15.80 6.99 -4.23
C ARG A 150 15.88 5.48 -4.42
N ALA A 151 16.50 4.77 -3.48
CA ALA A 151 16.61 3.32 -3.52
C ALA A 151 15.24 2.62 -3.51
N ILE A 152 14.28 3.14 -2.73
CA ILE A 152 12.89 2.66 -2.76
C ILE A 152 12.28 2.81 -4.15
N ASP A 153 12.42 3.97 -4.80
CA ASP A 153 11.79 4.23 -6.09
C ASP A 153 12.48 3.50 -7.25
N GLU A 154 13.81 3.35 -7.20
CA GLU A 154 14.61 2.59 -8.17
C GLU A 154 14.43 1.07 -8.03
N ASN A 155 13.99 0.58 -6.87
CA ASN A 155 13.71 -0.84 -6.65
C ASN A 155 12.73 -1.41 -7.72
N PRO A 156 13.02 -2.58 -8.32
CA PRO A 156 12.30 -3.11 -9.49
C PRO A 156 10.87 -3.56 -9.22
N LEU A 157 10.49 -3.77 -7.95
CA LEU A 157 9.14 -4.12 -7.55
C LEU A 157 8.13 -3.04 -7.99
N SER A 158 6.91 -3.47 -8.27
CA SER A 158 5.86 -2.54 -8.72
C SER A 158 5.52 -1.50 -7.65
N GLN A 159 5.15 -0.29 -8.08
CA GLN A 159 4.87 0.80 -7.14
C GLN A 159 3.79 0.47 -6.09
N MET A 160 2.69 -0.17 -6.51
CA MET A 160 1.64 -0.57 -5.57
C MET A 160 2.15 -1.56 -4.52
N PHE A 161 3.00 -2.49 -4.93
CA PHE A 161 3.54 -3.49 -4.01
C PHE A 161 4.55 -2.88 -3.05
N LYS A 162 5.43 -1.99 -3.54
CA LYS A 162 6.38 -1.23 -2.71
C LYS A 162 5.66 -0.43 -1.63
N ALA A 163 4.71 0.42 -2.04
CA ALA A 163 3.95 1.26 -1.12
C ALA A 163 3.17 0.43 -0.09
N LYS A 164 2.59 -0.71 -0.50
CA LYS A 164 1.90 -1.61 0.42
C LYS A 164 2.85 -2.18 1.47
N ILE A 165 3.96 -2.80 1.04
CA ILE A 165 4.94 -3.45 1.93
C ILE A 165 5.46 -2.43 2.94
N LEU A 166 5.87 -1.25 2.47
CA LEU A 166 6.37 -0.19 3.34
C LEU A 166 5.33 0.25 4.37
N SER A 167 4.07 0.42 3.98
CA SER A 167 3.01 0.78 4.94
C SER A 167 2.71 -0.33 5.95
N LEU A 168 2.89 -1.60 5.59
CA LEU A 168 2.68 -2.74 6.49
C LEU A 168 3.79 -2.81 7.54
N TYR A 169 5.06 -2.74 7.12
CA TYR A 169 6.19 -2.89 8.04
C TYR A 169 6.55 -1.61 8.80
N PHE A 170 6.38 -0.44 8.18
CA PHE A 170 6.82 0.86 8.70
C PHE A 170 5.68 1.91 8.69
N PRO A 171 4.53 1.64 9.37
CA PRO A 171 3.39 2.55 9.39
C PRO A 171 3.71 3.92 10.03
N GLU A 172 4.77 4.00 10.82
CA GLU A 172 5.31 5.23 11.41
C GLU A 172 6.11 6.09 10.42
N HIS A 173 6.23 5.65 9.17
CA HIS A 173 6.95 6.36 8.13
C HIS A 173 6.18 6.46 6.82
N PHE A 174 5.28 5.52 6.54
CA PHE A 174 4.58 5.44 5.25
C PHE A 174 3.07 5.29 5.44
N ILE A 175 2.29 6.21 4.85
CA ILE A 175 0.82 6.11 4.85
C ILE A 175 0.36 4.91 4.01
N ASN A 176 -0.78 4.31 4.37
CA ASN A 176 -1.38 3.13 3.76
C ASN A 176 -2.12 3.43 2.43
N ILE A 177 -1.48 4.18 1.52
CA ILE A 177 -1.96 4.50 0.16
C ILE A 177 -0.98 3.90 -0.86
N CYS A 178 -1.48 3.06 -1.77
CA CYS A 178 -0.64 2.31 -2.71
C CYS A 178 -0.57 2.92 -4.12
N SER A 179 -1.58 3.70 -4.52
CA SER A 179 -1.64 4.28 -5.87
C SER A 179 -0.68 5.46 -6.01
N LYS A 180 0.15 5.45 -7.05
CA LYS A 180 1.04 6.57 -7.41
C LYS A 180 0.23 7.85 -7.62
N ASP A 181 -0.88 7.74 -8.36
CA ASP A 181 -1.66 8.89 -8.76
C ASP A 181 -2.36 9.51 -7.56
N HIS A 182 -2.98 8.69 -6.70
CA HIS A 182 -3.60 9.20 -5.47
C HIS A 182 -2.57 9.79 -4.50
N LEU A 183 -1.38 9.19 -4.38
CA LEU A 183 -0.31 9.76 -3.56
C LEU A 183 0.06 11.17 -4.04
N LYS A 184 0.20 11.37 -5.36
CA LYS A 184 0.49 12.68 -5.94
C LYS A 184 -0.68 13.64 -5.77
N GLU A 185 -1.87 13.27 -6.21
CA GLU A 185 -3.07 14.11 -6.17
C GLU A 185 -3.35 14.62 -4.76
N ILE A 186 -3.41 13.73 -3.77
CA ILE A 186 -3.66 14.09 -2.37
C ILE A 186 -2.52 14.97 -1.85
N ALA A 187 -1.25 14.65 -2.16
CA ALA A 187 -0.14 15.45 -1.69
C ALA A 187 -0.19 16.89 -2.24
N MET A 188 -0.53 17.05 -3.52
CA MET A 188 -0.69 18.36 -4.13
C MET A 188 -1.86 19.14 -3.52
N GLU A 189 -3.00 18.48 -3.26
CA GLU A 189 -4.14 19.08 -2.56
C GLU A 189 -3.77 19.51 -1.13
N MET A 190 -2.83 18.80 -0.48
CA MET A 190 -2.29 19.14 0.84
C MET A 190 -1.14 20.18 0.80
N GLY A 191 -0.86 20.77 -0.36
CA GLY A 191 0.19 21.77 -0.54
C GLY A 191 1.62 21.21 -0.42
N ILE A 192 1.81 19.90 -0.53
CA ILE A 192 3.13 19.29 -0.65
C ILE A 192 3.66 19.61 -2.06
N LYS A 193 4.84 20.22 -2.13
CA LYS A 193 5.51 20.52 -3.41
C LYS A 193 5.83 19.24 -4.18
N GLU A 194 5.94 19.34 -5.51
CA GLU A 194 6.32 18.20 -6.36
C GLU A 194 7.61 17.54 -5.85
N GLN A 195 7.61 16.20 -5.80
CA GLN A 195 8.74 15.39 -5.40
C GLN A 195 9.18 14.49 -6.54
N GLN A 196 10.49 14.24 -6.61
CA GLN A 196 11.07 13.32 -7.59
C GLN A 196 10.63 11.87 -7.35
N PHE A 197 10.53 11.45 -6.08
CA PHE A 197 10.28 10.07 -5.66
C PHE A 197 8.87 9.91 -5.10
N ILE A 198 8.16 8.86 -5.52
CA ILE A 198 6.79 8.55 -5.11
C ILE A 198 6.72 8.13 -3.64
N SER A 199 7.69 7.34 -3.19
CA SER A 199 7.82 6.97 -1.78
C SER A 199 7.94 8.18 -0.85
N LYS A 200 8.52 9.28 -1.34
CA LYS A 200 8.62 10.53 -0.58
C LYS A 200 7.27 11.20 -0.38
N TYR A 201 6.34 11.14 -1.34
CA TYR A 201 4.96 11.60 -1.10
C TYR A 201 4.28 10.76 -0.02
N GLN A 202 4.46 9.44 -0.06
CA GLN A 202 3.91 8.53 0.96
C GLN A 202 4.41 8.88 2.37
N HIS A 203 5.69 9.25 2.48
CA HIS A 203 6.27 9.72 3.73
C HIS A 203 5.77 11.12 4.15
N LEU A 204 5.74 12.08 3.23
CA LEU A 204 5.32 13.44 3.53
C LEU A 204 3.84 13.53 3.91
N LEU A 205 2.97 12.72 3.32
CA LEU A 205 1.56 12.60 3.75
C LEU A 205 1.46 12.06 5.18
N PHE A 206 2.28 11.09 5.55
CA PHE A 206 2.38 10.66 6.94
C PHE A 206 2.89 11.80 7.85
N LYS A 207 3.88 12.58 7.42
CA LYS A 207 4.33 13.76 8.20
C LYS A 207 3.22 14.80 8.35
N LYS A 208 2.45 15.08 7.30
CA LYS A 208 1.29 16.00 7.35
C LYS A 208 0.23 15.57 8.36
N LYS A 209 -0.05 14.27 8.43
CA LYS A 209 -0.91 13.70 9.48
C LYS A 209 -0.43 14.10 10.88
N LEU A 210 0.87 14.01 11.14
CA LEU A 210 1.46 14.27 12.46
C LEU A 210 1.54 15.76 12.82
N GLU A 211 1.65 16.65 11.82
CA GLU A 211 1.71 18.09 12.05
C GLU A 211 0.43 18.62 12.74
N HIS A 212 -0.74 18.11 12.33
CA HIS A 212 -2.01 18.61 12.82
C HIS A 212 -2.41 18.02 14.19
N LYS A 213 -2.98 18.86 15.07
CA LYS A 213 -3.28 18.52 16.48
C LYS A 213 -4.27 17.37 16.69
N ILE A 214 -5.19 17.17 15.74
CA ILE A 214 -6.21 16.11 15.78
C ILE A 214 -5.69 14.85 15.10
N THR A 215 -5.31 14.94 13.82
CA THR A 215 -4.97 13.78 12.99
C THR A 215 -3.70 13.06 13.42
N ARG A 216 -2.80 13.72 14.18
CA ARG A 216 -1.61 13.07 14.74
C ARG A 216 -1.94 11.85 15.60
N ASN A 217 -3.11 11.85 16.22
CA ASN A 217 -3.59 10.76 17.08
C ASN A 217 -4.40 9.70 16.34
N TRP A 218 -4.69 9.90 15.05
CA TRP A 218 -5.43 8.92 14.25
C TRP A 218 -4.51 7.79 13.81
N SER A 219 -5.05 6.60 13.58
CA SER A 219 -4.33 5.58 12.83
C SER A 219 -4.21 5.96 11.35
N ASN A 220 -3.32 5.29 10.63
CA ASN A 220 -3.21 5.47 9.18
C ASN A 220 -4.50 5.07 8.45
N PRO A 221 -5.19 3.93 8.78
CA PRO A 221 -6.50 3.61 8.22
C PRO A 221 -7.56 4.71 8.39
N LYS A 222 -7.67 5.29 9.60
CA LYS A 222 -8.61 6.40 9.86
C LYS A 222 -8.24 7.65 9.06
N TYR A 223 -6.97 8.02 9.07
CA TYR A 223 -6.50 9.18 8.31
C TYR A 223 -6.68 9.01 6.80
N MET A 224 -6.36 7.83 6.26
CA MET A 224 -6.61 7.49 4.86
C MET A 224 -8.10 7.59 4.53
N SER A 225 -8.98 7.10 5.40
CA SER A 225 -10.44 7.22 5.19
C SER A 225 -10.94 8.66 5.15
N PHE A 226 -10.23 9.61 5.79
CA PHE A 226 -10.52 11.04 5.69
C PHE A 226 -9.98 11.67 4.39
N LEU A 227 -8.89 11.11 3.86
CA LEU A 227 -8.24 11.56 2.62
C LEU A 227 -8.93 11.05 1.34
N TYR A 228 -10.04 10.32 1.43
CA TYR A 228 -10.86 9.92 0.29
C TYR A 228 -12.26 10.50 0.43
#